data_AF-A0A7V3DJ96-F1
#
_entry.id   AF-A0A7V3DJ96-F1
#
_cell.length_a   1.000
_cell.length_b   1.000
_cell.length_c   1.000
_cell.angle_alpha   90.00
_cell.angle_beta   90.00
_cell.angle_gamma   90.00
#
_symmetry.space_group_name_H-M   'P 1'
#
loop_
_entity.id
_entity.type
_entity.pdbx_description
1 polymer ?
#
loop_
_entity_poly.entity_id
_entity_poly.type
_entity_poly.pdbx_seq_one_letter_code
_entity_poly.pdbx_strand_id
1 'polypeptide(L)'
;MGSLGRRALQALGAWCVSLWLLAPDWVWAAGEKATNLVVVADTRRLTGIMKYFANLYNTNTLLFAIWAVVLTAVYGAILGFLMDFLMARTGLDLKSRKIVEH
;
A
#
# COMPACT_ATOMS: atom_id res chain seq x y z
N MET A 1 8.74 -18.86 45.72
CA MET A 1 8.27 -17.82 44.77
C MET A 1 7.16 -18.36 43.88
N GLY A 2 5.92 -17.96 44.19
CA GLY A 2 4.69 -18.54 43.65
C GLY A 2 4.50 -18.36 42.14
N SER A 3 3.79 -19.30 41.54
CA SER A 3 3.42 -19.34 40.11
C SER A 3 2.71 -18.08 39.62
N LEU A 4 2.05 -17.33 40.51
CA LEU A 4 1.42 -16.03 40.20
C LEU A 4 2.43 -14.97 39.74
N GLY A 5 3.59 -14.87 40.38
CA GLY A 5 4.60 -13.85 40.03
C GLY A 5 5.19 -14.06 38.64
N ARG A 6 5.34 -15.32 38.21
CA ARG A 6 5.83 -15.66 36.87
C ARG A 6 4.80 -15.35 35.78
N ARG A 7 3.51 -15.55 36.04
CA ARG A 7 2.43 -15.18 35.10
C ARG A 7 2.27 -13.67 34.94
N ALA A 8 2.40 -12.91 36.02
CA ALA A 8 2.39 -11.44 35.96
C ALA A 8 3.60 -10.90 35.19
N LEU A 9 4.80 -11.46 35.41
CA LEU A 9 6.00 -11.09 34.69
C LEU A 9 5.92 -11.46 33.19
N GLN A 10 5.36 -12.62 32.85
CA GLN A 10 5.12 -13.04 31.47
C GLN A 10 4.06 -12.18 30.78
N ALA A 11 3.00 -11.80 31.48
CA ALA A 11 1.99 -10.88 30.96
C ALA A 11 2.60 -9.50 30.68
N LEU A 12 3.37 -8.95 31.62
CA LEU A 12 4.07 -7.67 31.42
C LEU A 12 5.05 -7.73 30.24
N GLY A 13 5.82 -8.81 30.11
CA GLY A 13 6.70 -9.03 28.96
C GLY A 13 5.92 -9.09 27.64
N ALA A 14 4.80 -9.80 27.61
CA ALA A 14 3.94 -9.89 26.43
C ALA A 14 3.32 -8.54 26.05
N TRP A 15 2.94 -7.72 27.03
CA TRP A 15 2.44 -6.36 26.80
C TRP A 15 3.52 -5.41 26.26
N CYS A 16 4.75 -5.50 26.74
CA CYS A 16 5.85 -4.71 26.20
C CYS A 16 6.17 -5.09 24.74
N VAL A 17 6.14 -6.38 24.42
CA VAL A 17 6.38 -6.88 23.05
C VAL A 17 5.24 -6.48 22.12
N SER A 18 3.98 -6.59 22.56
CA SER A 18 2.84 -6.18 21.74
C SER A 18 2.82 -4.67 21.50
N LEU A 19 3.15 -3.86 22.49
CA LEU A 19 3.30 -2.40 22.33
C LEU A 19 4.45 -2.03 21.39
N TRP A 20 5.53 -2.82 21.36
CA TRP A 20 6.66 -2.61 20.44
C TRP A 20 6.30 -2.96 18.98
N LEU A 21 5.59 -4.07 18.77
CA LEU A 21 5.14 -4.52 17.44
C LEU A 21 3.98 -3.69 16.88
N LEU A 22 3.10 -3.20 17.75
CA LEU A 22 1.96 -2.36 17.38
C LEU A 22 2.28 -0.87 17.50
N ALA A 23 3.50 -0.51 17.92
CA ALA A 23 3.94 0.87 17.93
C ALA A 23 3.91 1.39 16.48
N PRO A 24 3.13 2.44 16.21
CA PRO A 24 2.95 2.91 14.85
C PRO A 24 4.26 3.53 14.33
N ASP A 25 4.53 3.36 13.04
CA ASP A 25 5.84 3.65 12.43
C ASP A 25 6.37 5.07 12.68
N TRP A 26 5.50 6.05 12.93
CA TRP A 26 5.88 7.42 13.28
C TRP A 26 6.57 7.54 14.65
N VAL A 27 6.30 6.63 15.58
CA VAL A 27 7.00 6.51 16.88
C VAL A 27 8.43 6.00 16.67
N TRP A 28 8.62 5.11 15.70
CA TRP A 28 9.93 4.61 15.27
C TRP A 28 10.68 5.60 14.39
N ALA A 29 9.97 6.49 13.69
CA ALA A 29 10.51 7.45 12.75
C ALA A 29 10.94 8.79 13.39
N ALA A 30 11.14 8.85 14.71
CA ALA A 30 11.75 9.99 15.39
C ALA A 30 13.28 10.13 15.13
N GLY A 31 13.75 9.62 14.00
CA GLY A 31 15.06 9.95 13.44
C GLY A 31 15.05 11.39 12.88
N GLU A 32 16.23 12.00 12.89
CA GLU A 32 16.53 13.41 12.60
C GLU A 32 15.45 14.17 11.80
N LYS A 33 14.94 15.25 12.41
CA LYS A 33 13.91 16.14 11.88
C LYS A 33 14.20 16.39 10.41
N ALA A 34 13.40 15.79 9.52
CA ALA A 34 13.58 15.86 8.09
C ALA A 34 13.93 17.31 7.73
N THR A 35 15.18 17.52 7.31
CA THR A 35 15.58 18.80 6.76
C THR A 35 14.55 19.12 5.70
N ASN A 36 14.08 20.38 5.63
CA ASN A 36 13.13 20.81 4.62
C ASN A 36 13.80 20.69 3.24
N LEU A 37 13.90 19.46 2.75
CA LEU A 37 14.36 19.10 1.45
C LEU A 37 13.19 19.50 0.58
N VAL A 38 13.31 20.66 -0.05
CA VAL A 38 12.35 21.11 -1.05
C VAL A 38 12.50 20.15 -2.21
N VAL A 39 11.71 19.08 -2.20
CA VAL A 39 11.73 18.05 -3.24
C VAL A 39 11.03 18.65 -4.46
N VAL A 40 11.84 19.13 -5.40
CA VAL A 40 11.39 19.64 -6.70
C VAL A 40 11.78 18.64 -7.77
N ALA A 41 10.84 18.26 -8.62
CA ALA A 41 11.14 17.41 -9.77
C ALA A 41 11.95 18.20 -10.80
N ASP A 42 13.09 17.67 -11.25
CA ASP A 42 13.88 18.27 -12.33
C ASP A 42 13.19 18.03 -13.70
N THR A 43 12.68 19.09 -14.30
CA THR A 43 11.93 19.05 -15.56
C THR A 43 12.76 19.40 -16.79
N ARG A 44 14.07 19.65 -16.63
CA ARG A 44 14.94 20.19 -17.69
C ARG A 44 15.19 19.23 -18.86
N ARG A 45 15.19 17.92 -18.60
CA ARG A 45 15.39 16.87 -19.61
C ARG A 45 14.14 16.02 -19.86
N LEU A 46 13.01 16.37 -19.24
CA LEU A 46 11.76 15.63 -19.39
C LEU A 46 10.97 16.17 -20.58
N THR A 47 10.41 15.26 -21.38
CA THR A 47 9.52 15.58 -22.51
C THR A 47 8.21 14.78 -22.44
N GLY A 48 7.16 15.29 -23.08
CA GLY A 48 5.87 14.61 -23.17
C GLY A 48 5.16 14.43 -21.82
N ILE A 49 4.56 13.26 -21.62
CA ILE A 49 3.73 12.92 -20.45
C ILE A 49 4.51 12.97 -19.14
N MET A 50 5.80 12.57 -19.16
CA MET A 50 6.65 12.64 -17.98
C MET A 50 6.90 14.07 -17.53
N LYS A 51 7.05 15.01 -18.49
CA LYS A 51 7.16 16.44 -18.17
C LYS A 51 5.86 16.99 -17.58
N TYR A 52 4.72 16.54 -18.08
CA TYR A 52 3.41 16.95 -17.55
C TYR A 52 3.26 16.54 -16.07
N PHE A 53 3.52 15.28 -15.73
CA PHE A 53 3.44 14.83 -14.33
C PHE A 53 4.47 15.49 -13.42
N ALA A 54 5.70 15.70 -13.90
CA ALA A 54 6.74 16.38 -13.13
C ALA A 54 6.42 17.88 -12.90
N ASN A 55 5.86 18.56 -13.89
CA ASN A 55 5.36 19.93 -13.70
C ASN A 55 4.21 19.95 -12.70
N LEU A 56 3.29 18.99 -12.81
CA LEU A 56 2.13 18.91 -11.93
C LEU A 56 2.52 18.70 -10.47
N TYR A 57 3.51 17.84 -10.22
CA TYR A 57 4.09 17.63 -8.89
C TYR A 57 4.62 18.94 -8.28
N ASN A 58 5.29 19.77 -9.10
CA ASN A 58 5.87 21.05 -8.68
C ASN A 58 4.83 22.18 -8.52
N THR A 59 3.77 22.21 -9.33
CA THR A 59 2.79 23.30 -9.34
C THR A 59 1.57 23.04 -8.46
N ASN A 60 1.10 21.79 -8.39
CA ASN A 60 -0.11 21.41 -7.66
C ASN A 60 -0.05 19.93 -7.25
N THR A 61 0.49 19.70 -6.05
CA THR A 61 0.67 18.36 -5.48
C THR A 61 -0.65 17.61 -5.27
N LEU A 62 -1.76 18.32 -5.00
CA LEU A 62 -3.08 17.71 -4.83
C LEU A 62 -3.56 17.10 -6.15
N LEU A 63 -3.46 17.86 -7.24
CA LEU A 63 -3.87 17.35 -8.55
C LEU A 63 -2.97 16.18 -8.99
N PHE A 64 -1.67 16.22 -8.68
CA PHE A 64 -0.77 15.08 -8.89
C PHE A 64 -1.22 13.84 -8.10
N ALA A 65 -1.59 14.00 -6.82
CA ALA A 65 -2.07 12.90 -5.98
C ALA A 65 -3.37 12.28 -6.52
N ILE A 66 -4.30 13.09 -7.02
CA ILE A 66 -5.52 12.60 -7.68
C ILE A 66 -5.17 11.73 -8.90
N TRP A 67 -4.27 12.21 -9.76
CA TRP A 67 -3.81 11.43 -10.91
C TRP A 67 -3.17 10.11 -10.50
N ALA A 68 -2.37 10.09 -9.43
CA ALA A 68 -1.78 8.87 -8.91
C ALA A 68 -2.85 7.85 -8.52
N VAL A 69 -3.88 8.27 -7.75
CA VAL A 69 -4.98 7.40 -7.34
C VAL A 69 -5.77 6.88 -8.55
N VAL A 70 -6.10 7.75 -9.49
CA VAL A 70 -6.84 7.38 -10.71
C VAL A 70 -6.04 6.35 -11.53
N LEU A 71 -4.76 6.59 -11.75
CA LEU A 71 -3.90 5.66 -12.48
C LEU A 71 -3.82 4.30 -11.78
N THR A 72 -3.62 4.28 -10.46
CA THR A 72 -3.60 3.03 -9.68
C THR A 72 -4.91 2.26 -9.81
N ALA A 73 -6.06 2.93 -9.70
CA ALA A 73 -7.36 2.29 -9.85
C ALA A 73 -7.56 1.73 -11.27
N VAL A 74 -7.16 2.49 -12.30
CA VAL A 74 -7.24 2.05 -13.70
C VAL A 74 -6.35 0.83 -13.96
N TYR A 75 -5.10 0.85 -13.52
CA TYR A 75 -4.19 -0.29 -13.67
C TYR A 75 -4.69 -1.52 -12.90
N GLY A 76 -5.23 -1.34 -11.70
CA GLY A 76 -5.85 -2.42 -10.92
C GLY A 76 -7.04 -3.05 -11.65
N ALA A 77 -7.92 -2.22 -12.22
CA ALA A 77 -9.06 -2.69 -13.01
C ALA A 77 -8.62 -3.42 -14.30
N ILE A 78 -7.58 -2.91 -14.99
CA ILE A 78 -7.00 -3.58 -16.16
C ILE A 78 -6.46 -4.96 -15.80
N LEU A 79 -5.75 -5.09 -14.68
CA LEU A 79 -5.23 -6.38 -14.22
C LEU A 79 -6.36 -7.35 -13.83
N GLY A 80 -7.41 -6.86 -13.16
CA GLY A 80 -8.59 -7.66 -12.84
C GLY A 80 -9.27 -8.18 -14.11
N PHE A 81 -9.52 -7.30 -15.08
CA PHE A 81 -10.10 -7.67 -16.36
C PHE A 81 -9.21 -8.65 -17.14
N LEU A 82 -7.89 -8.46 -17.11
CA LEU A 82 -6.93 -9.38 -17.73
C LEU A 82 -7.02 -10.77 -17.08
N MET A 83 -7.16 -10.84 -15.76
CA MET A 83 -7.31 -12.10 -15.05
C MET A 83 -8.62 -12.81 -15.44
N ASP A 84 -9.73 -12.07 -15.48
CA ASP A 84 -11.03 -12.62 -15.92
C ASP A 84 -10.94 -13.16 -17.36
N PHE A 85 -10.24 -12.45 -18.24
CA PHE A 85 -10.00 -12.88 -19.61
C PHE A 85 -9.15 -14.15 -19.69
N LEU A 86 -8.11 -14.27 -18.88
CA LEU A 86 -7.27 -15.47 -18.82
C LEU A 86 -8.05 -16.67 -18.26
N MET A 87 -8.81 -16.49 -17.18
CA MET A 87 -9.65 -17.55 -16.59
C MET A 87 -10.70 -18.07 -17.57
N ALA A 88 -11.30 -17.18 -18.36
CA ALA A 88 -12.25 -17.56 -19.40
C ALA A 88 -11.61 -18.44 -20.50
N ARG A 89 -10.31 -18.25 -20.79
CA ARG A 89 -9.60 -19.05 -21.80
C ARG A 89 -9.01 -20.35 -21.27
N THR A 90 -8.71 -20.45 -19.97
CA THR A 90 -8.16 -21.67 -19.36
C THR A 90 -9.23 -22.67 -18.94
N GLY A 91 -10.52 -22.37 -19.12
CA GLY A 91 -11.60 -23.32 -18.92
C GLY A 91 -12.01 -23.53 -17.46
N LEU A 92 -11.48 -22.73 -16.52
CA LEU A 92 -11.98 -22.62 -15.14
C LEU A 92 -13.21 -21.71 -15.07
N ASP A 93 -14.14 -21.87 -16.01
CA ASP A 93 -15.36 -21.09 -16.06
C ASP A 93 -16.40 -21.70 -15.11
N LEU A 94 -16.46 -21.15 -13.88
CA LEU A 94 -17.47 -21.51 -12.88
C LEU A 94 -18.84 -20.88 -13.17
N LYS A 95 -19.04 -20.12 -14.27
CA LYS A 95 -20.38 -19.62 -14.64
C LYS A 95 -21.36 -20.74 -14.97
N SER A 96 -20.86 -21.87 -15.44
CA SER A 96 -21.66 -23.07 -15.70
C SER A 96 -21.53 -24.05 -14.53
N ARG A 97 -22.09 -23.71 -13.37
CA ARG A 97 -22.38 -24.74 -12.35
C ARG A 97 -23.51 -25.61 -12.91
N LYS A 98 -23.17 -26.71 -13.58
CA LYS A 98 -24.06 -27.86 -13.61
C LYS A 98 -24.13 -28.32 -12.17
N ILE A 99 -25.17 -27.89 -11.45
CA ILE A 99 -25.48 -28.44 -10.13
C ILE A 99 -25.75 -29.91 -10.41
N VAL A 100 -24.75 -30.75 -10.20
CA VAL A 100 -24.93 -32.19 -10.16
C VAL A 100 -25.57 -32.43 -8.80
N GLU A 101 -26.88 -32.24 -8.72
CA GLU A 101 -27.71 -32.93 -7.75
C GLU A 101 -27.66 -34.41 -8.15
N HIS A 102 -26.90 -35.20 -7.39
CA HIS A 102 -27.15 -36.58 -6.97
C HIS A 102 -26.10 -36.96 -5.91
#